data_AF-A0A831KAL7-F1
#
_entry.id   AF-A0A831KAL7-F1
#
_cell.length_a   1.000
_cell.length_b   1.000
_cell.length_c   1.000
_cell.angle_alpha   90.00
_cell.angle_beta   90.00
_cell.angle_gamma   90.00
#
_symmetry.space_group_name_H-M   'P 1'
#
loop_
_entity.id
_entity.type
_entity.pdbx_description
1 polymer ?
#
loop_
_entity_poly.entity_id
_entity_poly.type
_entity_poly.pdbx_seq_one_letter_code
_entity_poly.pdbx_strand_id
1 'polypeptide(L)'
;MEITVYKIPLSKITLLKDILFQEGFRGPYTKILIKPNVCGFYPPSHLLMKAVVDYFGRVSQKIVLVETESTMYRPMNRFRELSYIKLFESNPKVEFLDLTDFDVIKVNVPKSRALRKIPVSRIVFEAPLVNVAVAGTHPSTRVTIALKNLFGLVSARYKYLRYHPLGMDKVVADVAKVIKPALNIVEVPEAVLVSEDTLAVDIVASREIGVDPLEVKHFHYVAEDRGYSLENYIKLVKITVK
;
A
#
# COMPACT_ATOMS: atom_id res chain seq x y z
N MET A 1 16.43 -5.30 -15.66
CA MET A 1 15.89 -6.19 -14.60
C MET A 1 14.41 -6.31 -14.85
N GLU A 2 13.89 -7.52 -14.89
CA GLU A 2 12.46 -7.80 -15.09
C GLU A 2 11.71 -7.60 -13.77
N ILE A 3 10.50 -7.05 -13.81
CA ILE A 3 9.67 -6.80 -12.62
C ILE A 3 8.40 -7.62 -12.72
N THR A 4 8.20 -8.55 -11.78
CA THR A 4 7.05 -9.45 -11.78
C THR A 4 5.88 -8.90 -10.97
N VAL A 5 4.68 -8.99 -11.53
CA VAL A 5 3.41 -8.80 -10.84
C VAL A 5 2.63 -10.11 -10.94
N TYR A 6 2.39 -10.74 -9.80
CA TYR A 6 1.56 -11.94 -9.74
C TYR A 6 0.09 -11.56 -9.72
N LYS A 7 -0.71 -12.18 -10.58
CA LYS A 7 -2.16 -12.02 -10.62
C LYS A 7 -2.83 -13.31 -10.19
N ILE A 8 -3.57 -13.25 -9.10
CA ILE A 8 -4.25 -14.39 -8.48
C ILE A 8 -5.75 -14.13 -8.59
N PRO A 9 -6.52 -14.92 -9.37
CA PRO A 9 -7.98 -14.81 -9.38
C PRO A 9 -8.54 -14.95 -7.95
N LEU A 10 -9.58 -14.18 -7.62
CA LEU A 10 -10.18 -14.25 -6.27
C LEU A 10 -10.66 -15.67 -5.90
N SER A 11 -11.14 -16.42 -6.90
CA SER A 11 -11.51 -17.84 -6.74
C SER A 11 -10.34 -18.75 -6.32
N LYS A 12 -9.10 -18.29 -6.49
CA LYS A 12 -7.86 -19.00 -6.13
C LYS A 12 -7.06 -18.25 -5.06
N ILE A 13 -7.68 -17.39 -4.24
CA ILE A 13 -6.97 -16.60 -3.23
C ILE A 13 -6.14 -17.44 -2.24
N THR A 14 -6.47 -18.72 -2.07
CA THR A 14 -5.70 -19.68 -1.27
C THR A 14 -4.27 -19.88 -1.77
N LEU A 15 -3.97 -19.60 -3.05
CA LEU A 15 -2.62 -19.63 -3.63
C LEU A 15 -1.74 -18.45 -3.21
N LEU A 16 -2.32 -17.40 -2.59
CA LEU A 16 -1.57 -16.25 -2.09
C LEU A 16 -0.43 -16.71 -1.18
N LYS A 17 -0.70 -17.64 -0.26
CA LYS A 17 0.31 -18.18 0.66
C LYS A 17 1.51 -18.81 -0.07
N ASP A 18 1.25 -19.48 -1.19
CA ASP A 18 2.28 -20.23 -1.94
C ASP A 18 3.17 -19.26 -2.70
N ILE A 19 2.58 -18.20 -3.27
CA ILE A 19 3.32 -17.11 -3.91
C ILE A 19 4.14 -16.35 -2.89
N LEU A 20 3.57 -15.94 -1.77
CA LEU A 20 4.32 -15.23 -0.72
C LEU A 20 5.49 -16.06 -0.20
N PHE A 21 5.30 -17.38 -0.06
CA PHE A 21 6.38 -18.28 0.31
C PHE A 21 7.45 -18.39 -0.78
N GLN A 22 7.05 -18.57 -2.05
CA GLN A 22 7.99 -18.67 -3.18
C GLN A 22 8.84 -17.40 -3.32
N GLU A 23 8.22 -16.22 -3.19
CA GLU A 23 8.88 -14.91 -3.28
C GLU A 23 9.71 -14.52 -2.05
N GLY A 24 9.86 -15.41 -1.07
CA GLY A 24 10.82 -15.21 0.02
C GLY A 24 10.27 -14.52 1.27
N PHE A 25 8.95 -14.29 1.38
CA PHE A 25 8.31 -13.78 2.60
C PHE A 25 8.16 -14.85 3.68
N ARG A 26 9.24 -15.59 3.99
CA ARG A 26 9.22 -16.85 4.76
C ARG A 26 9.42 -16.67 6.28
N GLY A 27 9.84 -15.49 6.73
CA GLY A 27 10.18 -15.24 8.14
C GLY A 27 11.35 -16.09 8.64
N PRO A 28 11.49 -16.29 9.97
CA PRO A 28 10.63 -15.75 11.02
C PRO A 28 10.80 -14.24 11.19
N TYR A 29 9.69 -13.52 11.28
CA TYR A 29 9.67 -12.09 11.61
C TYR A 29 9.30 -11.90 13.07
N THR A 30 9.92 -10.93 13.73
CA THR A 30 9.47 -10.50 15.07
C THR A 30 8.16 -9.72 14.98
N LYS A 31 8.01 -8.90 13.93
CA LYS A 31 6.85 -8.04 13.71
C LYS A 31 6.70 -7.77 12.23
N ILE A 32 5.46 -7.73 11.75
CA ILE A 32 5.09 -7.22 10.43
C ILE A 32 4.06 -6.11 10.60
N LEU A 33 4.20 -5.05 9.80
CA LEU A 33 3.19 -4.02 9.69
C LEU A 33 2.33 -4.29 8.46
N ILE A 34 1.02 -4.22 8.63
CA ILE A 34 0.07 -4.26 7.52
C ILE A 34 -0.60 -2.89 7.45
N LYS A 35 -0.52 -2.23 6.30
CA LYS A 35 -1.23 -0.98 6.02
C LYS A 35 -2.45 -1.28 5.15
N PRO A 36 -3.61 -1.59 5.73
CA PRO A 36 -4.84 -1.75 4.95
C PRO A 36 -5.40 -0.37 4.61
N ASN A 37 -5.92 -0.17 3.40
CA ASN A 37 -6.50 1.09 2.92
C ASN A 37 -7.84 1.45 3.61
N VAL A 38 -7.92 1.41 4.95
CA VAL A 38 -9.19 1.51 5.69
C VAL A 38 -9.66 2.95 5.85
N CYS A 39 -8.75 3.92 5.97
CA CYS A 39 -9.10 5.35 6.03
C CYS A 39 -9.22 6.01 4.65
N GLY A 40 -9.26 5.22 3.57
CA GLY A 40 -9.52 5.64 2.20
C GLY A 40 -10.95 5.36 1.73
N PHE A 41 -11.18 5.49 0.42
CA PHE A 41 -12.47 5.20 -0.21
C PHE A 41 -12.75 3.71 -0.38
N TYR A 42 -11.70 2.91 -0.55
CA TYR A 42 -11.78 1.50 -0.93
C TYR A 42 -11.04 0.63 0.09
N PRO A 43 -11.71 0.22 1.18
CA PRO A 43 -11.13 -0.71 2.14
C PRO A 43 -11.04 -2.12 1.54
N PRO A 44 -9.97 -2.88 1.82
CA PRO A 44 -9.85 -4.27 1.38
C PRO A 44 -10.99 -5.16 1.89
N SER A 45 -11.35 -6.19 1.12
CA SER A 45 -12.32 -7.18 1.55
C SER A 45 -11.85 -7.96 2.79
N HIS A 46 -12.80 -8.46 3.59
CA HIS A 46 -12.48 -9.37 4.70
C HIS A 46 -11.82 -10.67 4.22
N LEU A 47 -12.17 -11.13 3.02
CA LEU A 47 -11.58 -12.32 2.40
C LEU A 47 -10.08 -12.12 2.19
N LEU A 48 -9.69 -11.01 1.57
CA LEU A 48 -8.28 -10.68 1.37
C LEU A 48 -7.55 -10.48 2.70
N MET A 49 -8.13 -9.70 3.61
CA MET A 49 -7.47 -9.43 4.90
C MET A 49 -7.26 -10.69 5.72
N LYS A 50 -8.21 -11.64 5.74
CA LYS A 50 -8.01 -12.95 6.37
C LYS A 50 -6.85 -13.71 5.74
N ALA A 51 -6.80 -13.80 4.40
CA ALA A 51 -5.73 -14.51 3.71
C ALA A 51 -4.34 -13.92 4.01
N VAL A 52 -4.23 -12.59 4.07
CA VAL A 52 -2.99 -11.89 4.40
C VAL A 52 -2.58 -12.13 5.86
N VAL A 53 -3.51 -11.93 6.81
CA VAL A 53 -3.25 -12.11 8.25
C VAL A 53 -2.92 -13.58 8.57
N ASP A 54 -3.62 -14.53 7.97
CA ASP A 54 -3.39 -15.96 8.17
C ASP A 54 -1.99 -16.38 7.69
N TYR A 55 -1.54 -15.86 6.55
CA TYR A 55 -0.19 -16.12 6.06
C TYR A 55 0.87 -15.54 7.01
N PHE A 56 0.78 -14.24 7.28
CA PHE A 56 1.78 -13.57 8.12
C PHE A 56 1.73 -14.02 9.58
N GLY A 57 0.61 -14.60 10.04
CA GLY A 57 0.47 -15.20 11.36
C GLY A 57 1.29 -16.48 11.53
N ARG A 58 1.65 -17.15 10.43
CA ARG A 58 2.53 -18.33 10.42
C ARG A 58 4.00 -17.96 10.49
N VAL A 59 4.37 -16.84 9.86
CA VAL A 59 5.77 -16.43 9.68
C VAL A 59 6.19 -15.27 10.58
N SER A 60 5.27 -14.68 11.35
CA SER A 60 5.55 -13.58 12.28
C SER A 60 5.08 -13.90 13.71
N GLN A 61 5.82 -13.39 14.70
CA GLN A 61 5.38 -13.39 16.10
C GLN A 61 4.25 -12.38 16.32
N LYS A 62 4.26 -11.25 15.60
CA LYS A 62 3.31 -10.16 15.76
C LYS A 62 2.91 -9.54 14.44
N ILE A 63 1.64 -9.15 14.31
CA ILE A 63 1.08 -8.45 13.16
C ILE A 63 0.44 -7.18 13.68
N VAL A 64 0.82 -6.03 13.13
CA VAL A 64 0.23 -4.75 13.52
C VAL A 64 -0.43 -4.12 12.31
N LEU A 65 -1.76 -4.00 12.36
CA LEU A 65 -2.52 -3.25 11.37
C LEU A 65 -2.38 -1.77 11.72
N VAL A 66 -1.74 -1.04 10.82
CA VAL A 66 -1.38 0.36 11.02
C VAL A 66 -2.10 1.28 10.04
N GLU A 67 -2.48 2.46 10.49
CA GLU A 67 -3.12 3.48 9.67
C GLU A 67 -2.91 4.86 10.31
N THR A 68 -3.07 5.93 9.53
CA THR A 68 -3.10 7.30 10.06
C THR A 68 -4.42 7.98 9.72
N GLU A 69 -4.79 8.99 10.50
CA GLU A 69 -5.96 9.81 10.26
C GLU A 69 -5.97 10.36 8.82
N SER A 70 -7.09 10.16 8.13
CA SER A 70 -7.39 10.82 6.88
C SER A 70 -8.31 12.01 7.11
N THR A 71 -8.59 12.78 6.07
CA THR A 71 -9.59 13.86 6.16
C THR A 71 -10.98 13.35 6.56
N MET A 72 -11.28 12.07 6.27
CA MET A 72 -12.62 11.50 6.44
C MET A 72 -12.73 10.63 7.70
N TYR A 73 -11.65 9.95 8.09
CA TYR A 73 -11.73 8.85 9.06
C TYR A 73 -10.61 8.88 10.08
N ARG A 74 -10.95 8.54 11.33
CA ARG A 74 -10.00 8.19 12.39
C ARG A 74 -9.72 6.68 12.35
N PRO A 75 -8.46 6.23 12.42
CA PRO A 75 -8.08 4.82 12.26
C PRO A 75 -8.86 3.85 13.13
N MET A 76 -8.85 4.05 14.45
CA MET A 76 -9.49 3.10 15.37
C MET A 76 -11.01 3.04 15.22
N ASN A 77 -11.66 4.16 14.90
CA ASN A 77 -13.09 4.16 14.59
C ASN A 77 -13.35 3.37 13.31
N ARG A 78 -12.51 3.59 12.30
CA ARG A 78 -12.68 2.98 11.00
C ARG A 78 -12.45 1.47 11.02
N PHE A 79 -11.47 0.99 11.78
CA PHE A 79 -11.28 -0.44 12.02
C PHE A 79 -12.50 -1.10 12.70
N ARG A 80 -13.19 -0.38 13.61
CA ARG A 80 -14.43 -0.87 14.24
C ARG A 80 -15.59 -0.88 13.27
N GLU A 81 -15.83 0.21 12.55
CA GLU A 81 -16.91 0.35 11.58
C GLU A 81 -16.83 -0.72 10.48
N LEU A 82 -15.62 -1.00 9.99
CA LEU A 82 -15.36 -2.04 8.99
C LEU A 82 -15.31 -3.44 9.59
N SER A 83 -15.56 -3.61 10.89
CA SER A 83 -15.53 -4.87 11.63
C SER A 83 -14.18 -5.60 11.64
N TYR A 84 -13.06 -4.93 11.35
CA TYR A 84 -11.74 -5.56 11.35
C TYR A 84 -11.30 -5.96 12.77
N ILE A 85 -11.63 -5.15 13.78
CA ILE A 85 -11.34 -5.50 15.18
C ILE A 85 -12.03 -6.82 15.54
N LYS A 86 -13.32 -6.92 15.25
CA LYS A 86 -14.09 -8.15 15.46
C LYS A 86 -13.57 -9.31 14.61
N LEU A 87 -13.15 -9.04 13.38
CA LEU A 87 -12.64 -10.05 12.44
C LEU A 87 -11.41 -10.79 13.00
N PHE A 88 -10.57 -10.11 13.78
CA PHE A 88 -9.30 -10.63 14.28
C PHE A 88 -9.23 -10.70 15.81
N GLU A 89 -10.36 -10.55 16.53
CA GLU A 89 -10.39 -10.48 17.99
C GLU A 89 -9.84 -11.73 18.68
N SER A 90 -9.98 -12.91 18.05
CA SER A 90 -9.49 -14.18 18.56
C SER A 90 -8.02 -14.47 18.23
N ASN A 91 -7.36 -13.61 17.44
CA ASN A 91 -5.97 -13.78 17.05
C ASN A 91 -5.05 -12.94 17.96
N PRO A 92 -4.39 -13.54 18.97
CA PRO A 92 -3.58 -12.79 19.94
C PRO A 92 -2.33 -12.14 19.34
N LYS A 93 -1.97 -12.48 18.10
CA LYS A 93 -0.83 -11.87 17.39
C LYS A 93 -1.19 -10.56 16.71
N VAL A 94 -2.49 -10.24 16.57
CA VAL A 94 -2.96 -9.09 15.79
C VAL A 94 -3.21 -7.90 16.72
N GLU A 95 -2.59 -6.77 16.38
CA GLU A 95 -2.83 -5.49 17.03
C GLU A 95 -3.23 -4.43 16.01
N PHE A 96 -3.90 -3.39 16.50
CA PHE A 96 -4.29 -2.21 15.72
C PHE A 96 -3.59 -0.99 16.29
N LEU A 97 -2.96 -0.19 15.44
CA LEU A 97 -2.19 0.96 15.87
C LEU A 97 -2.48 2.18 14.99
N ASP A 98 -2.90 3.27 15.63
CA ASP A 98 -3.02 4.58 15.02
C ASP A 98 -1.66 5.28 15.02
N LEU A 99 -1.11 5.52 13.83
CA LEU A 99 0.19 6.14 13.63
C LEU A 99 0.15 7.67 13.52
N THR A 100 -1.03 8.30 13.72
CA THR A 100 -1.21 9.75 13.50
C THR A 100 -0.25 10.57 14.36
N ASP A 101 -0.09 10.21 15.63
CA ASP A 101 0.75 10.90 16.60
C ASP A 101 1.78 9.95 17.27
N PHE A 102 1.91 8.71 16.80
CA PHE A 102 2.77 7.69 17.39
C PHE A 102 4.21 7.75 16.86
N ASP A 103 5.17 8.11 17.72
CA ASP A 103 6.62 8.18 17.44
C ASP A 103 6.96 8.78 16.06
N VAL A 104 6.48 10.01 15.83
CA VAL A 104 6.57 10.66 14.52
C VAL A 104 7.92 11.35 14.34
N ILE A 105 8.61 10.98 13.26
CA ILE A 105 9.86 11.61 12.83
C ILE A 105 9.66 12.38 11.51
N LYS A 106 10.48 13.40 11.25
CA LYS A 106 10.50 14.11 9.96
C LYS A 106 11.61 13.55 9.08
N VAL A 107 11.24 12.91 7.98
CA VAL A 107 12.18 12.27 7.05
C VAL A 107 12.39 13.17 5.83
N ASN A 108 13.65 13.34 5.41
CA ASN A 108 13.99 14.10 4.20
C ASN A 108 13.52 13.37 2.94
N VAL A 109 12.97 14.10 1.97
CA VAL A 109 12.64 13.56 0.65
C VAL A 109 13.78 13.93 -0.32
N PRO A 110 14.49 12.94 -0.89
CA PRO A 110 15.55 13.22 -1.85
C PRO A 110 14.96 13.76 -3.15
N LYS A 111 15.56 14.82 -3.72
CA LYS A 111 15.10 15.45 -4.99
C LYS A 111 13.57 15.66 -5.01
N SER A 112 13.04 16.27 -3.96
CA SER A 112 11.60 16.45 -3.75
C SER A 112 10.92 17.27 -4.85
N ARG A 113 9.69 16.89 -5.23
CA ARG A 113 8.84 17.62 -6.20
C ARG A 113 7.87 18.60 -5.53
N ALA A 114 7.44 18.30 -4.31
CA ALA A 114 6.49 19.08 -3.52
C ALA A 114 6.90 19.19 -2.04
N LEU A 115 7.41 18.12 -1.43
CA LEU A 115 7.64 18.02 0.01
C LEU A 115 9.12 17.81 0.31
N ARG A 116 9.80 18.77 0.95
CA ARG A 116 11.21 18.60 1.35
C ARG A 116 11.38 17.57 2.48
N LYS A 117 10.40 17.48 3.36
CA LYS A 117 10.33 16.55 4.49
C LYS A 117 8.91 16.05 4.67
N ILE A 118 8.75 14.80 5.10
CA ILE A 118 7.44 14.24 5.47
C ILE A 118 7.46 13.70 6.91
N PRO A 119 6.41 13.96 7.71
CA PRO A 119 6.25 13.32 9.01
C PRO A 119 5.76 11.88 8.82
N VAL A 120 6.45 10.91 9.41
CA VAL A 120 6.12 9.48 9.34
C VAL A 120 6.44 8.86 10.69
N SER A 121 5.61 7.92 11.16
CA SER A 121 5.93 7.14 12.36
C SER A 121 7.17 6.28 12.13
N ARG A 122 8.13 6.30 13.07
CA ARG A 122 9.40 5.59 12.97
C ARG A 122 9.23 4.09 12.72
N ILE A 123 8.19 3.48 13.31
CA ILE A 123 7.91 2.04 13.20
C ILE A 123 7.81 1.56 11.74
N VAL A 124 7.38 2.43 10.83
CA VAL A 124 7.27 2.16 9.38
C VAL A 124 8.62 1.74 8.77
N PHE A 125 9.75 2.11 9.38
CA PHE A 125 11.10 1.79 8.92
C PHE A 125 11.75 0.64 9.71
N GLU A 126 11.13 0.17 10.79
CA GLU A 126 11.73 -0.80 11.74
C GLU A 126 11.24 -2.23 11.52
N ALA A 127 10.19 -2.41 10.72
CA ALA A 127 9.61 -3.70 10.41
C ALA A 127 9.15 -3.77 8.94
N PRO A 128 9.10 -4.96 8.33
CA PRO A 128 8.56 -5.13 7.00
C PRO A 128 7.13 -4.58 6.91
N LEU A 129 6.93 -3.65 5.98
CA LEU A 129 5.63 -3.06 5.69
C LEU A 129 4.97 -3.78 4.50
N VAL A 130 3.79 -4.34 4.75
CA VAL A 130 2.90 -4.91 3.73
C VAL A 130 1.81 -3.89 3.43
N ASN A 131 1.83 -3.36 2.22
CA ASN A 131 0.87 -2.38 1.72
C ASN A 131 -0.33 -3.09 1.09
N VAL A 132 -1.48 -3.05 1.75
CA VAL A 132 -2.71 -3.71 1.26
C VAL A 132 -3.70 -2.65 0.78
N ALA A 133 -3.86 -2.56 -0.54
CA ALA A 133 -4.69 -1.55 -1.19
C ALA A 133 -5.81 -2.19 -2.03
N VAL A 134 -6.75 -1.36 -2.46
CA VAL A 134 -7.79 -1.71 -3.42
C VAL A 134 -7.72 -0.70 -4.55
N ALA A 135 -7.74 -1.18 -5.79
CA ALA A 135 -7.71 -0.31 -6.95
C ALA A 135 -9.07 0.37 -7.14
N GLY A 136 -9.06 1.70 -7.27
CA GLY A 136 -10.24 2.48 -7.60
C GLY A 136 -9.88 3.78 -8.31
N THR A 137 -10.88 4.46 -8.84
CA THR A 137 -10.70 5.78 -9.46
C THR A 137 -10.67 6.89 -8.40
N HIS A 138 -10.08 8.03 -8.73
CA HIS A 138 -10.02 9.18 -7.83
C HIS A 138 -10.08 10.50 -8.59
N PRO A 139 -10.89 11.48 -8.16
CA PRO A 139 -11.10 12.73 -8.91
C PRO A 139 -9.81 13.52 -9.18
N SER A 140 -8.89 13.57 -8.22
CA SER A 140 -7.70 14.44 -8.30
C SER A 140 -6.44 13.79 -8.84
N THR A 141 -6.35 12.45 -8.83
CA THR A 141 -5.14 11.68 -9.15
C THR A 141 -5.39 10.61 -10.21
N ARG A 142 -6.58 10.62 -10.83
CA ARG A 142 -7.14 9.59 -11.73
C ARG A 142 -7.44 8.26 -11.03
N VAL A 143 -6.51 7.77 -10.21
CA VAL A 143 -6.58 6.49 -9.48
C VAL A 143 -6.22 6.64 -8.01
N THR A 144 -6.61 5.65 -7.21
CA THR A 144 -6.15 5.40 -5.86
C THR A 144 -5.85 3.91 -5.72
N ILE A 145 -4.57 3.57 -5.60
CA ILE A 145 -4.06 2.18 -5.57
C ILE A 145 -2.94 2.09 -4.52
N ALA A 146 -1.84 1.39 -4.75
CA ALA A 146 -0.80 1.11 -3.77
C ALA A 146 0.07 2.34 -3.49
N LEU A 147 0.48 3.10 -4.51
CA LEU A 147 1.27 4.33 -4.32
C LEU A 147 0.53 5.36 -3.47
N LYS A 148 -0.76 5.58 -3.77
CA LYS A 148 -1.60 6.52 -3.03
C LYS A 148 -1.96 6.00 -1.62
N ASN A 149 -2.02 4.69 -1.40
CA ASN A 149 -2.23 4.13 -0.06
C ASN A 149 -1.07 4.48 0.91
N LEU A 150 0.16 4.59 0.40
CA LEU A 150 1.33 5.01 1.20
C LEU A 150 1.21 6.45 1.72
N PHE A 151 0.45 7.33 1.06
CA PHE A 151 0.12 8.65 1.60
C PHE A 151 -0.70 8.55 2.91
N GLY A 152 -1.42 7.44 3.09
CA GLY A 152 -2.07 7.05 4.34
C GLY A 152 -1.09 6.72 5.48
N LEU A 153 0.23 6.83 5.27
CA LEU A 153 1.25 6.69 6.34
C LEU A 153 1.94 8.01 6.67
N VAL A 154 1.59 9.12 6.00
CA VAL A 154 2.05 10.45 6.39
C VAL A 154 1.35 10.85 7.69
N SER A 155 2.09 10.97 8.79
CA SER A 155 1.56 11.30 10.12
C SER A 155 1.29 12.80 10.24
N ALA A 156 0.20 13.25 9.63
CA ALA A 156 -0.23 14.64 9.64
C ALA A 156 -1.76 14.75 9.66
N ARG A 157 -2.28 15.66 10.48
CA ARG A 157 -3.71 16.03 10.48
C ARG A 157 -4.03 16.99 9.33
N TYR A 158 -5.30 17.08 8.96
CA TYR A 158 -5.81 17.98 7.91
C TYR A 158 -5.11 17.79 6.56
N LYS A 159 -4.84 16.54 6.18
CA LYS A 159 -4.05 16.18 4.99
C LYS A 159 -4.55 16.83 3.71
N TYR A 160 -5.87 16.86 3.51
CA TYR A 160 -6.44 17.48 2.32
C TYR A 160 -6.00 18.95 2.17
N LEU A 161 -6.19 19.76 3.22
CA LEU A 161 -5.82 21.18 3.20
C LEU A 161 -4.32 21.40 3.04
N ARG A 162 -3.50 20.53 3.63
CA ARG A 162 -2.03 20.65 3.60
C ARG A 162 -1.40 20.25 2.28
N TYR A 163 -1.91 19.20 1.64
CA TYR A 163 -1.20 18.54 0.55
C TYR A 163 -1.89 18.71 -0.81
N HIS A 164 -3.20 18.89 -0.85
CA HIS A 164 -3.94 19.04 -2.11
C HIS A 164 -3.51 20.29 -2.91
N PRO A 165 -3.27 21.47 -2.27
CA PRO A 165 -2.75 22.65 -2.98
C PRO A 165 -1.36 22.48 -3.60
N LEU A 166 -0.58 21.48 -3.14
CA LEU A 166 0.78 21.21 -3.63
C LEU A 166 0.78 20.31 -4.88
N GLY A 167 -0.38 19.81 -5.30
CA GLY A 167 -0.52 18.83 -6.37
C GLY A 167 -0.31 17.41 -5.86
N MET A 168 -1.41 16.67 -5.69
CA MET A 168 -1.40 15.34 -5.08
C MET A 168 -0.49 14.34 -5.80
N ASP A 169 -0.36 14.40 -7.12
CA ASP A 169 0.54 13.50 -7.85
C ASP A 169 2.01 13.69 -7.45
N LYS A 170 2.45 14.94 -7.24
CA LYS A 170 3.82 15.24 -6.79
C LYS A 170 4.04 14.75 -5.36
N VAL A 171 3.04 14.94 -4.50
CA VAL A 171 3.06 14.47 -3.10
C VAL A 171 3.16 12.95 -3.04
N VAL A 172 2.35 12.23 -3.83
CA VAL A 172 2.39 10.75 -3.89
C VAL A 172 3.77 10.27 -4.36
N ALA A 173 4.34 10.89 -5.40
CA ALA A 173 5.68 10.55 -5.87
C ALA A 173 6.76 10.78 -4.80
N ASP A 174 6.69 11.90 -4.07
CA ASP A 174 7.62 12.20 -2.98
C ASP A 174 7.49 11.22 -1.81
N VAL A 175 6.27 10.84 -1.43
CA VAL A 175 6.02 9.81 -0.40
C VAL A 175 6.61 8.47 -0.83
N ALA A 176 6.45 8.09 -2.09
CA ALA A 176 6.98 6.84 -2.64
C ALA A 176 8.52 6.78 -2.66
N LYS A 177 9.23 7.92 -2.53
CA LYS A 177 10.69 7.94 -2.34
C LYS A 177 11.12 7.56 -0.93
N VAL A 178 10.28 7.85 0.06
CA VAL A 178 10.60 7.69 1.48
C VAL A 178 10.06 6.36 2.02
N ILE A 179 8.78 6.08 1.76
CA ILE A 179 8.11 4.90 2.30
C ILE A 179 8.22 3.77 1.27
N LYS A 180 8.96 2.73 1.62
CA LYS A 180 9.23 1.57 0.75
C LYS A 180 8.61 0.32 1.39
N PRO A 181 7.39 -0.08 0.98
CA PRO A 181 6.83 -1.33 1.46
C PRO A 181 7.70 -2.50 1.01
N ALA A 182 7.82 -3.52 1.84
CA ALA A 182 8.44 -4.78 1.48
C ALA A 182 7.59 -5.55 0.45
N LEU A 183 6.26 -5.36 0.51
CA LEU A 183 5.32 -6.04 -0.35
C LEU A 183 4.07 -5.19 -0.59
N ASN A 184 3.53 -5.26 -1.81
CA ASN A 184 2.24 -4.67 -2.16
C ASN A 184 1.28 -5.79 -2.54
N ILE A 185 0.08 -5.75 -1.95
CA ILE A 185 -1.04 -6.64 -2.25
C ILE A 185 -2.23 -5.76 -2.61
N VAL A 186 -2.68 -5.82 -3.85
CA VAL A 186 -3.72 -4.92 -4.39
C VAL A 186 -4.92 -5.75 -4.83
N GLU A 187 -6.07 -5.48 -4.22
CA GLU A 187 -7.35 -6.03 -4.67
C GLU A 187 -7.82 -5.27 -5.91
N VAL A 188 -8.19 -6.01 -6.94
CA VAL A 188 -8.85 -5.54 -8.17
C VAL A 188 -10.13 -6.36 -8.36
N PRO A 189 -11.08 -5.98 -9.24
CA PRO A 189 -12.43 -6.56 -9.25
C PRO A 189 -12.50 -8.11 -9.21
N GLU A 190 -11.64 -8.81 -9.96
CA GLU A 190 -11.69 -10.28 -10.09
C GLU A 190 -10.40 -10.98 -9.59
N ALA A 191 -9.47 -10.23 -9.01
CA ALA A 191 -8.15 -10.77 -8.66
C ALA A 191 -7.47 -10.01 -7.51
N VAL A 192 -6.38 -10.60 -7.02
CA VAL A 192 -5.39 -9.96 -6.15
C VAL A 192 -4.08 -9.90 -6.92
N LEU A 193 -3.49 -8.71 -6.95
CA LEU A 193 -2.18 -8.47 -7.52
C LEU A 193 -1.12 -8.41 -6.42
N VAL A 194 0.03 -9.01 -6.65
CA VAL A 194 1.13 -9.06 -5.67
C VAL A 194 2.44 -8.67 -6.34
N SER A 195 3.17 -7.73 -5.75
CA SER A 195 4.52 -7.36 -6.19
C SER A 195 5.28 -6.63 -5.09
N GLU A 196 6.60 -6.81 -5.06
CA GLU A 196 7.50 -5.94 -4.26
C GLU A 196 7.55 -4.52 -4.83
N ASP A 197 7.28 -4.35 -6.13
CA ASP A 197 7.35 -3.07 -6.80
C ASP A 197 6.00 -2.33 -6.83
N THR A 198 5.92 -1.24 -6.06
CA THR A 198 4.68 -0.45 -5.92
C THR A 198 4.22 0.20 -7.23
N LEU A 199 5.14 0.60 -8.12
CA LEU A 199 4.75 1.21 -9.40
C LEU A 199 4.25 0.14 -10.39
N ALA A 200 4.92 -1.01 -10.44
CA ALA A 200 4.52 -2.11 -11.33
C ALA A 200 3.13 -2.65 -10.97
N VAL A 201 2.84 -2.87 -9.68
CA VAL A 201 1.50 -3.32 -9.27
C VAL A 201 0.43 -2.29 -9.59
N ASP A 202 0.73 -0.99 -9.46
CA ASP A 202 -0.20 0.10 -9.79
C ASP A 202 -0.48 0.22 -11.29
N ILE A 203 0.54 0.00 -12.14
CA ILE A 203 0.39 -0.04 -13.61
C ILE A 203 -0.54 -1.18 -14.02
N VAL A 204 -0.39 -2.37 -13.42
CA VAL A 204 -1.26 -3.51 -13.73
C VAL A 204 -2.66 -3.25 -13.18
N ALA A 205 -2.76 -2.81 -11.93
CA ALA A 205 -4.02 -2.52 -11.27
C ALA A 205 -4.85 -1.45 -11.98
N SER A 206 -4.22 -0.39 -12.51
CA SER A 206 -4.94 0.67 -13.24
C SER A 206 -5.65 0.12 -14.47
N ARG A 207 -5.00 -0.80 -15.20
CA ARG A 207 -5.58 -1.47 -16.38
C ARG A 207 -6.76 -2.35 -15.99
N GLU A 208 -6.68 -3.05 -14.87
CA GLU A 208 -7.77 -3.90 -14.36
C GLU A 208 -9.04 -3.10 -14.01
N ILE A 209 -8.90 -1.80 -13.73
CA ILE A 209 -10.02 -0.87 -13.49
C ILE A 209 -10.31 0.04 -14.68
N GLY A 210 -9.77 -0.27 -15.87
CA GLY A 210 -10.05 0.45 -17.12
C GLY A 210 -9.39 1.83 -17.23
N VAL A 211 -8.31 2.09 -16.50
CA VAL A 211 -7.54 3.34 -16.57
C VAL A 211 -6.19 3.08 -17.24
N ASP A 212 -5.93 3.83 -18.32
CA ASP A 212 -4.61 3.81 -18.97
C ASP A 212 -3.54 4.33 -18.00
N PRO A 213 -2.49 3.54 -17.67
CA PRO A 213 -1.41 3.99 -16.80
C PRO A 213 -0.73 5.27 -17.29
N LEU A 214 -0.71 5.54 -18.60
CA LEU A 214 -0.09 6.75 -19.16
C LEU A 214 -0.86 8.03 -18.81
N GLU A 215 -2.13 7.93 -18.41
CA GLU A 215 -2.93 9.07 -17.94
C GLU A 215 -2.66 9.43 -16.47
N VAL A 216 -1.91 8.61 -15.74
CA VAL A 216 -1.69 8.77 -14.30
C VAL A 216 -0.37 9.49 -14.03
N LYS A 217 -0.45 10.79 -13.69
CA LYS A 217 0.72 11.67 -13.55
C LYS A 217 1.75 11.18 -12.53
N HIS A 218 1.33 10.67 -11.37
CA HIS A 218 2.29 10.16 -10.38
C HIS A 218 3.01 8.89 -10.82
N PHE A 219 2.50 8.12 -11.79
CA PHE A 219 3.24 6.99 -12.36
C PHE A 219 4.46 7.47 -13.14
N HIS A 220 4.28 8.53 -13.95
CA HIS A 220 5.38 9.19 -14.66
C HIS A 220 6.44 9.70 -13.69
N TYR A 221 6.05 10.45 -12.66
CA TYR A 221 7.00 10.97 -11.68
C TYR A 221 7.78 9.87 -10.97
N VAL A 222 7.11 8.79 -10.54
CA VAL A 222 7.80 7.68 -9.85
C VAL A 222 8.73 6.92 -10.80
N ALA A 223 8.38 6.77 -12.09
CA ALA A 223 9.28 6.18 -13.09
C ALA A 223 10.51 7.08 -13.34
N GLU A 224 10.30 8.39 -13.51
CA GLU A 224 11.38 9.38 -13.69
C GLU A 224 12.34 9.40 -12.50
N ASP A 225 11.80 9.34 -11.28
CA ASP A 225 12.58 9.31 -10.05
C ASP A 225 13.45 8.05 -9.94
N ARG A 226 13.14 7.01 -10.71
CA ARG A 226 13.90 5.75 -10.85
C ARG A 226 14.77 5.71 -12.12
N GLY A 227 14.79 6.79 -12.91
CA GLY A 227 15.61 6.91 -14.11
C GLY A 227 14.97 6.34 -15.39
N TYR A 228 13.66 6.16 -15.43
CA TYR A 228 12.93 5.63 -16.58
C TYR A 228 11.86 6.62 -17.08
N SER A 229 11.53 6.56 -18.37
CA SER A 229 10.20 7.02 -18.81
C SER A 229 9.15 5.97 -18.41
N LEU A 230 7.89 6.38 -18.25
CA LEU A 230 6.84 5.44 -17.87
C LEU A 230 6.63 4.35 -18.93
N GLU A 231 6.72 4.68 -20.22
CA GLU A 231 6.59 3.73 -21.32
C GLU A 231 7.67 2.66 -21.27
N ASN A 232 8.91 3.06 -20.96
CA ASN A 232 10.02 2.12 -20.80
C ASN A 232 9.86 1.28 -19.53
N TYR A 233 9.36 1.88 -18.44
CA TYR A 233 9.07 1.15 -17.21
C TYR A 233 8.00 0.07 -17.40
N ILE A 234 6.92 0.40 -18.11
CA ILE A 234 5.83 -0.53 -18.44
C ILE A 234 6.36 -1.78 -19.16
N LYS A 235 7.36 -1.65 -20.04
CA LYS A 235 7.96 -2.78 -20.76
C LYS A 235 8.73 -3.74 -19.84
N LEU A 236 9.18 -3.28 -18.68
CA LEU A 236 9.85 -4.10 -17.67
C LEU A 236 8.86 -4.94 -16.85
N VAL A 237 7.58 -4.55 -16.83
CA VAL A 237 6.54 -5.20 -16.03
C VAL A 237 6.03 -6.46 -16.73
N LYS A 238 6.11 -7.59 -16.03
CA LYS A 238 5.60 -8.89 -16.48
C LYS A 238 4.53 -9.39 -15.53
N ILE A 239 3.44 -9.88 -16.12
CA ILE A 239 2.30 -10.40 -15.37
C ILE A 239 2.39 -11.92 -15.37
N THR A 240 2.40 -12.52 -14.18
CA THR A 240 2.33 -13.97 -14.01
C THR A 240 1.00 -14.34 -13.38
N VAL A 241 0.15 -15.03 -14.13
CA VAL A 241 -1.14 -15.52 -13.64
C VAL A 241 -0.96 -16.87 -12.96
N LYS A 242 -1.56 -17.06 -11.78
CA LYS A 242 -1.51 -18.32 -11.01
C LYS A 242 -2.92 -18.89 -10.77
#